data_AF-A0A6P9E501-F1
#
_entry.id   AF-A0A6P9E501-F1
#
_cell.length_a   1.000
_cell.length_b   1.000
_cell.length_c   1.000
_cell.angle_alpha   90.00
_cell.angle_beta   90.00
_cell.angle_gamma   90.00
#
_symmetry.space_group_name_H-M   'P 1'
#
loop_
_entity.id
_entity.type
_entity.pdbx_description
1 polymer ?
#
loop_
_entity_poly.entity_id
_entity_poly.type
_entity_poly.pdbx_seq_one_letter_code
_entity_poly.pdbx_strand_id
1 'polypeptide(L)'
;MAGGGRLGDIIKMDEELIMKTCSSAMNAHKFPGNPFTFEKIRASSDTYTSFIFSFAGSWSISDWQLAQKPFGETQIKTELFPSLRSIGNDEFAMVNQAFQQRFEERILGTSDFRAKDLIH
;
A
#
# COMPACT_ATOMS: atom_id res chain seq x y z
N MET A 1 -5.38 -14.18 34.54
CA MET A 1 -3.97 -14.20 34.11
C MET A 1 -3.88 -13.49 32.78
N ALA A 2 -3.02 -12.48 32.67
CA ALA A 2 -3.02 -11.54 31.55
C ALA A 2 -2.48 -12.17 30.26
N GLY A 3 -3.25 -12.08 29.17
CA GLY A 3 -2.84 -12.43 27.81
C GLY A 3 -1.92 -11.36 27.20
N GLY A 4 -0.74 -11.16 27.80
CA GLY A 4 0.28 -10.24 27.30
C GLY A 4 1.21 -10.91 26.31
N GLY A 5 0.71 -11.23 25.11
CA GLY A 5 1.59 -11.59 23.99
C GLY A 5 2.37 -10.35 23.51
N ARG A 6 3.58 -10.52 22.99
CA ARG A 6 4.30 -9.39 22.36
C ARG A 6 3.49 -8.96 21.14
N LEU A 7 3.37 -7.64 20.90
CA LEU A 7 2.59 -7.10 19.79
C LEU A 7 2.97 -7.75 18.45
N GLY A 8 4.26 -7.99 18.22
CA GLY A 8 4.78 -8.65 17.02
C GLY A 8 4.20 -10.06 16.79
N ASP A 9 3.94 -10.81 17.85
CA ASP A 9 3.33 -12.15 17.74
C ASP A 9 1.84 -12.06 17.38
N ILE A 10 1.16 -11.02 17.88
CA ILE A 10 -0.27 -10.78 17.64
C ILE A 10 -0.51 -10.34 16.19
N ILE A 11 0.31 -9.42 15.69
CA ILE A 11 0.19 -8.89 14.32
C ILE A 11 0.97 -9.72 13.29
N LYS A 12 1.72 -10.74 13.75
CA LYS A 12 2.60 -11.60 12.94
C LYS A 12 3.62 -10.79 12.12
N MET A 13 4.13 -9.70 12.69
CA MET A 13 5.19 -8.89 12.07
C MET A 13 6.36 -8.80 13.04
N ASP A 14 7.51 -9.28 12.58
CA ASP A 14 8.76 -9.18 13.33
C ASP A 14 9.33 -7.76 13.32
N GLU A 15 10.05 -7.37 14.37
CA GLU A 15 10.63 -6.03 14.52
C GLU A 15 11.67 -5.74 13.43
N GLU A 16 12.44 -6.74 13.01
CA GLU A 16 13.41 -6.61 11.91
C GLU A 16 12.69 -6.26 10.60
N LEU A 17 11.54 -6.89 10.33
CA LEU A 17 10.73 -6.61 9.15
C LEU A 17 10.16 -5.19 9.20
N ILE A 18 9.67 -4.74 10.36
CA ILE A 18 9.15 -3.38 10.54
C ILE A 18 10.25 -2.35 10.29
N MET A 19 11.45 -2.55 10.86
CA MET A 19 12.57 -1.63 10.64
C MET A 19 13.02 -1.58 9.18
N LYS A 20 13.08 -2.74 8.50
CA LYS A 20 13.43 -2.80 7.07
C LYS A 20 12.39 -2.08 6.21
N THR A 21 11.10 -2.39 6.37
CA THR A 21 10.02 -1.76 5.61
C THR A 21 9.98 -0.24 5.82
N CYS A 22 10.19 0.25 7.05
CA CYS A 22 10.28 1.67 7.34
C CYS A 22 11.47 2.32 6.60
N SER A 23 12.63 1.68 6.62
CA SER A 23 13.82 2.15 5.89
C SER A 23 13.59 2.19 4.38
N SER A 24 12.97 1.15 3.81
CA SER A 24 12.63 1.08 2.37
C SER A 24 11.61 2.16 1.98
N ALA A 25 10.61 2.43 2.82
CA ALA A 25 9.65 3.53 2.60
C ALA A 25 10.34 4.90 2.58
N MET A 26 11.29 5.15 3.48
CA MET A 26 12.08 6.39 3.46
C MET A 26 12.98 6.45 2.22
N ASN A 27 13.60 5.34 1.84
CA ASN A 27 14.47 5.27 0.66
C ASN A 27 13.70 5.48 -0.67
N ALA A 28 12.43 5.08 -0.76
CA ALA A 28 11.62 5.31 -1.95
C ALA A 28 11.57 6.80 -2.35
N HIS A 29 11.62 7.72 -1.38
CA HIS A 29 11.64 9.17 -1.62
C HIS A 29 12.91 9.66 -2.34
N LYS A 30 13.99 8.87 -2.36
CA LYS A 30 15.22 9.21 -3.12
C LYS A 30 15.02 9.03 -4.63
N PHE A 31 13.93 8.39 -5.04
CA PHE A 31 13.62 8.10 -6.44
C PHE A 31 12.24 8.65 -6.82
N PRO A 32 12.03 9.99 -6.80
CA PRO A 32 10.71 10.60 -6.98
C PRO A 32 10.06 10.35 -8.35
N GLY A 33 10.84 9.93 -9.35
CA GLY A 33 10.33 9.54 -10.67
C GLY A 33 9.82 8.09 -10.75
N ASN A 34 10.14 7.26 -9.75
CA ASN A 34 9.70 5.88 -9.72
C ASN A 34 8.37 5.77 -8.96
N PRO A 35 7.36 5.09 -9.51
CA PRO A 35 6.07 4.95 -8.81
C PRO A 35 6.18 4.10 -7.54
N PHE A 36 7.13 3.16 -7.51
CA PHE A 36 7.48 2.35 -6.35
C PHE A 36 8.93 1.86 -6.45
N THR A 37 9.50 1.44 -5.33
CA THR A 37 10.69 0.58 -5.28
C THR A 37 10.29 -0.83 -4.86
N PHE A 38 11.05 -1.82 -5.30
CA PHE A 38 10.79 -3.23 -5.02
C PHE A 38 12.04 -3.88 -4.44
N GLU A 39 11.89 -4.53 -3.30
CA GLU A 39 12.97 -5.18 -2.58
C GLU A 39 12.54 -6.59 -2.15
N LYS A 40 13.38 -7.58 -2.45
CA LYS A 40 13.22 -8.93 -1.92
C LYS A 40 14.10 -9.06 -0.68
N ILE A 41 13.50 -9.26 0.48
CA ILE A 41 14.23 -9.49 1.72
C ILE A 41 14.05 -10.93 2.18
N ARG A 42 15.13 -11.48 2.75
CA ARG A 42 15.08 -12.74 3.48
C ARG A 42 15.06 -12.41 4.97
N ALA A 43 14.20 -13.09 5.71
CA ALA A 43 14.26 -13.07 7.17
C ALA A 43 15.61 -13.66 7.61
N SER A 44 16.17 -13.13 8.69
CA SER A 44 17.43 -13.63 9.27
C SER A 44 17.37 -15.12 9.64
N SER A 45 16.17 -15.66 9.89
CA SER A 45 15.91 -17.07 10.19
C SER A 45 15.59 -17.95 8.97
N ASP A 46 15.73 -17.45 7.73
CA ASP A 46 15.43 -18.14 6.46
C ASP A 46 14.02 -18.75 6.34
N THR A 47 13.12 -18.43 7.28
CA THR A 47 11.82 -19.11 7.41
C THR A 47 10.78 -18.59 6.42
N TYR A 48 10.97 -17.38 5.91
CA TYR A 48 10.13 -16.78 4.88
C TYR A 48 10.90 -15.73 4.07
N THR A 49 10.46 -15.54 2.83
CA THR A 49 10.91 -14.45 1.95
C THR A 49 9.79 -13.42 1.90
N SER A 50 10.13 -12.14 2.13
CA SER A 50 9.17 -11.05 1.94
C SER A 50 9.54 -10.22 0.72
N PHE A 51 8.51 -9.79 0.00
CA PHE A 51 8.62 -8.87 -1.12
C PHE A 51 8.02 -7.54 -0.69
N ILE A 52 8.85 -6.51 -0.64
CA ILE A 52 8.46 -5.19 -0.17
C ILE A 52 8.30 -4.29 -1.39
N PHE A 53 7.10 -3.74 -1.55
CA PHE A 53 6.83 -2.62 -2.44
C PHE A 53 6.76 -1.36 -1.60
N SER A 54 7.64 -0.40 -1.87
CA SER A 54 7.68 0.88 -1.14
C SER A 54 7.25 2.01 -2.07
N PHE A 55 6.35 2.85 -1.58
CA PHE A 55 5.81 3.97 -2.34
C PHE A 55 6.29 5.27 -1.70
N ALA A 56 6.86 6.16 -2.51
CA ALA A 56 7.22 7.49 -2.02
C ALA A 56 5.93 8.27 -1.66
N GLY A 57 5.94 9.01 -0.56
CA GLY A 57 4.92 10.02 -0.29
C GLY A 57 5.01 11.18 -1.29
N SER A 58 3.91 11.91 -1.43
CA SER A 58 3.90 13.19 -2.15
C SER A 58 3.53 14.31 -1.19
N TRP A 59 4.12 15.48 -1.38
CA TRP A 59 3.73 16.72 -0.68
C TRP A 59 2.99 17.70 -1.61
N SER A 60 2.71 17.30 -2.86
CA SER A 60 1.94 18.12 -3.78
C SER A 60 0.48 18.13 -3.38
N ILE A 61 -0.14 19.31 -3.32
CA ILE A 61 -1.57 19.46 -3.05
C ILE A 61 -2.41 18.65 -4.04
N SER A 62 -1.99 18.60 -5.32
CA SER A 62 -2.66 17.80 -6.34
C SER A 62 -2.79 16.32 -5.96
N ASP A 63 -1.83 15.79 -5.20
CA ASP A 63 -1.77 14.37 -4.87
C ASP A 63 -2.51 14.02 -3.57
N TRP A 64 -3.07 15.03 -2.90
CA TRP A 64 -3.90 14.88 -1.69
C TRP A 64 -5.35 15.29 -1.93
N GLN A 65 -5.58 16.28 -2.79
CA GLN A 65 -6.91 16.86 -2.97
C GLN A 65 -7.13 17.30 -4.43
N LEU A 66 -7.78 16.42 -5.17
CA LEU A 66 -8.18 16.64 -6.57
C LEU A 66 -9.68 16.96 -6.73
N ALA A 67 -10.49 16.73 -5.70
CA ALA A 67 -11.94 16.78 -5.82
C ALA A 67 -12.53 18.12 -5.35
N GLN A 68 -13.66 18.50 -5.95
CA GLN A 68 -14.50 19.62 -5.52
C GLN A 68 -15.27 19.34 -4.21
N LYS A 69 -15.16 18.12 -3.67
CA LYS A 69 -15.85 17.72 -2.43
C LYS A 69 -15.03 18.11 -1.19
N PRO A 70 -15.71 18.36 -0.04
CA PRO A 70 -15.05 18.85 1.18
C PRO A 70 -13.88 17.99 1.67
N PHE A 71 -13.92 16.67 1.49
CA PHE A 71 -12.88 15.75 1.98
C PHE A 71 -12.12 15.03 0.86
N GLY A 72 -12.29 15.46 -0.40
CA GLY A 72 -11.61 14.82 -1.52
C GLY A 72 -12.12 13.41 -1.86
N GLU A 73 -13.29 13.03 -1.36
CA GLU A 73 -13.79 11.66 -1.38
C GLU A 73 -14.52 11.28 -2.68
N THR A 74 -14.27 10.06 -3.14
CA THR A 74 -14.92 9.43 -4.29
C THR A 74 -15.30 8.00 -3.96
N GLN A 75 -16.25 7.44 -4.70
CA GLN A 75 -16.56 6.02 -4.60
C GLN A 75 -15.38 5.21 -5.16
N ILE A 76 -15.03 4.11 -4.49
CA ILE A 76 -13.99 3.19 -4.93
C ILE A 76 -14.31 2.64 -6.33
N LYS A 77 -13.28 2.45 -7.16
CA LYS A 77 -13.44 1.81 -8.46
C LYS A 77 -13.82 0.34 -8.33
N THR A 78 -15.11 0.07 -8.52
CA THR A 78 -15.75 -1.21 -8.20
C THR A 78 -15.23 -2.37 -9.07
N GLU A 79 -14.77 -2.08 -10.29
CA GLU A 79 -14.21 -3.07 -11.21
C GLU A 79 -12.84 -3.57 -10.75
N LEU A 80 -12.09 -2.75 -10.00
CA LEU A 80 -10.81 -3.11 -9.41
C LEU A 80 -10.97 -3.69 -8.00
N PHE A 81 -11.98 -3.22 -7.25
CA PHE A 81 -12.18 -3.56 -5.84
C PHE A 81 -13.63 -3.99 -5.54
N PRO A 82 -14.10 -5.11 -6.11
CA PRO A 82 -15.50 -5.53 -5.96
C PRO A 82 -15.87 -5.87 -4.50
N SER A 83 -14.88 -6.25 -3.69
CA SER A 83 -15.06 -6.63 -2.29
C SER A 83 -15.10 -5.45 -1.31
N LEU A 84 -14.71 -4.24 -1.73
CA LEU A 84 -14.75 -3.04 -0.88
C LEU A 84 -16.16 -2.45 -0.86
N ARG A 85 -17.10 -3.25 -0.35
CA ARG A 85 -18.51 -2.91 -0.17
C ARG A 85 -19.10 -3.63 1.02
N SER A 86 -20.15 -3.06 1.60
CA SER A 86 -20.97 -3.76 2.58
C SER A 86 -21.94 -4.69 1.87
N ILE A 87 -21.94 -5.98 2.24
CA ILE A 87 -22.78 -7.00 1.60
C ILE A 87 -24.27 -6.78 1.92
N GLY A 88 -24.59 -6.25 3.11
CA GLY A 88 -25.97 -6.15 3.59
C GLY A 88 -26.78 -5.04 2.91
N ASN A 89 -26.14 -3.95 2.51
CA ASN A 89 -26.78 -2.78 1.90
C ASN A 89 -26.22 -2.44 0.51
N ASP A 90 -25.29 -3.24 -0.01
CA ASP A 90 -24.63 -3.08 -1.32
C ASP A 90 -23.95 -1.72 -1.53
N GLU A 91 -23.55 -1.05 -0.45
CA GLU A 91 -22.87 0.24 -0.51
C GLU A 91 -21.36 0.04 -0.66
N PHE A 92 -20.79 0.68 -1.68
CA PHE A 92 -19.35 0.67 -1.93
C PHE A 92 -18.60 1.65 -1.02
N ALA A 93 -17.34 1.32 -0.73
CA ALA A 93 -16.48 2.16 0.07
C ALA A 93 -16.18 3.51 -0.61
N MET A 94 -16.03 4.55 0.21
CA MET A 94 -15.54 5.86 -0.21
C MET A 94 -14.06 5.98 0.13
N VAL A 95 -13.25 6.50 -0.82
CA VAL A 95 -11.81 6.68 -0.67
C VAL A 95 -11.38 8.08 -1.12
N ASN A 96 -10.16 8.48 -0.81
CA ASN A 96 -9.60 9.71 -1.36
C ASN A 96 -9.35 9.56 -2.87
N GLN A 97 -9.90 10.49 -3.66
CA GLN A 97 -9.81 10.45 -5.12
C GLN A 97 -8.37 10.54 -5.63
N ALA A 98 -7.54 11.40 -5.05
CA ALA A 98 -6.16 11.59 -5.49
C ALA A 98 -5.33 10.32 -5.26
N PHE A 99 -5.54 9.63 -4.14
CA PHE A 99 -4.86 8.36 -3.84
C PHE A 99 -5.29 7.25 -4.77
N GLN A 100 -6.59 7.12 -5.04
CA GLN A 100 -7.09 6.14 -6.00
C GLN A 100 -6.52 6.41 -7.40
N GLN A 101 -6.58 7.65 -7.89
CA GLN A 101 -6.05 8.01 -9.20
C GLN A 101 -4.55 7.72 -9.31
N ARG A 102 -3.77 8.06 -8.27
CA ARG A 102 -2.35 7.75 -8.21
C ARG A 102 -2.09 6.24 -8.30
N PHE A 103 -2.87 5.43 -7.60
CA PHE A 103 -2.74 3.98 -7.64
C PHE A 103 -3.06 3.42 -9.03
N GLU A 104 -4.15 3.86 -9.64
CA GLU A 104 -4.57 3.40 -10.97
C GLU A 104 -3.57 3.80 -12.06
N GLU A 105 -3.20 5.08 -12.12
CA GLU A 105 -2.42 5.62 -13.23
C GLU A 105 -0.92 5.35 -13.08
N ARG A 106 -0.37 5.52 -11.88
CA ARG A 106 1.08 5.47 -11.67
C ARG A 106 1.57 4.13 -11.19
N ILE A 107 0.78 3.37 -10.43
CA ILE A 107 1.21 2.08 -9.89
C ILE A 107 0.76 0.95 -10.81
N LEU A 108 -0.56 0.79 -11.00
CA LEU A 108 -1.11 -0.26 -11.87
C LEU A 108 -0.83 -0.04 -13.36
N GLY A 109 -0.61 1.20 -13.78
CA GLY A 109 -0.20 1.55 -15.15
C GLY A 109 1.23 1.11 -15.49
N THR A 110 2.08 0.84 -14.51
CA THR A 110 3.45 0.38 -14.73
C THR A 110 3.47 -1.10 -15.13
N SER A 111 4.01 -1.42 -16.30
CA SER A 111 4.20 -2.81 -16.77
C SER A 111 5.00 -3.66 -15.77
N ASP A 112 5.97 -3.05 -15.11
CA ASP A 112 6.84 -3.66 -14.12
C ASP A 112 6.10 -4.10 -12.84
N PHE A 113 5.03 -3.40 -12.46
CA PHE A 113 4.23 -3.77 -11.29
C PHE A 113 3.43 -5.04 -11.58
N ARG A 114 2.71 -5.06 -12.70
CA ARG A 114 1.92 -6.23 -13.13
C ARG A 114 2.76 -7.47 -13.34
N ALA A 115 3.96 -7.33 -13.89
CA ALA A 115 4.88 -8.44 -14.08
C ALA A 115 5.40 -9.02 -12.75
N LYS A 116 5.54 -8.19 -11.70
CA LYS A 116 6.00 -8.59 -10.37
C LYS A 116 4.86 -9.12 -9.48
N ASP A 117 3.63 -8.66 -9.70
CA ASP A 117 2.42 -9.22 -9.08
C ASP A 117 2.13 -10.66 -9.55
N LEU A 118 2.50 -11.00 -10.79
CA LEU A 118 2.25 -12.31 -11.40
C LEU A 118 3.28 -13.41 -11.02
N ILE A 119 4.26 -13.13 -10.16
CA ILE A 119 5.25 -14.12 -9.68
C ILE A 119 4.74 -14.86 -8.43
N HIS A 120 3.43 -14.87 -8.21
CA HIS A 120 2.75 -15.62 -7.15
C HIS A 120 1.84 -16.69 -7.76
#